data_AF-A0A0M3J221-F1
#
_entry.id   AF-A0A0M3J221-F1
#
_cell.length_a   1.000
_cell.length_b   1.000
_cell.length_c   1.000
_cell.angle_alpha   90.00
_cell.angle_beta   90.00
_cell.angle_gamma   90.00
#
_symmetry.space_group_name_H-M   'P 1'
#
loop_
_entity.id
_entity.type
_entity.pdbx_description
1 polymer ?
#
loop_
_entity_poly.entity_id
_entity_poly.type
_entity_poly.pdbx_seq_one_letter_code
_entity_poly.pdbx_strand_id
1 'polypeptide(L)'
;MSTSQNNDQIALSAPMAIGWQSAIPAAMENNACKAFECATSDLDTILDEHNVTALSDLWHKTHTQIIPTLQAMLYPLQSFDSSFDVRLEILKTFRDRVLTRLLENVQFPIPMLQSMICLVSFATSDTSPEHKRFNDIADRILEKQRKEAEERNDMVKLKKIAKARLSVPHSMNTNALRERLFTKKRSITMPSRRFVHFSDELSIDEERPGSFE
;
A
#
# COMPACT_ATOMS: atom_id res chain seq x y z
N MET A 1 -41.22 -66.13 -20.04
CA MET A 1 -40.02 -66.28 -19.19
C MET A 1 -38.87 -65.72 -20.01
N SER A 2 -38.72 -64.40 -20.13
CA SER A 2 -38.24 -63.44 -19.10
C SER A 2 -36.87 -63.84 -18.59
N THR A 3 -35.81 -63.26 -19.16
CA THR A 3 -35.02 -62.18 -18.52
C THR A 3 -34.02 -61.60 -19.52
N SER A 4 -34.24 -60.33 -19.83
CA SER A 4 -33.24 -59.41 -20.38
C SER A 4 -32.15 -59.19 -19.33
N GLN A 5 -30.88 -59.28 -19.73
CA GLN A 5 -29.77 -58.67 -19.00
C GLN A 5 -29.18 -57.59 -19.89
N ASN A 6 -29.76 -56.39 -19.77
CA ASN A 6 -29.11 -55.13 -20.11
C ASN A 6 -27.90 -54.98 -19.18
N ASN A 7 -26.70 -55.15 -19.73
CA ASN A 7 -25.49 -54.64 -19.09
C ASN A 7 -25.44 -53.13 -19.34
N ASP A 8 -26.15 -52.39 -18.50
CA ASP A 8 -25.89 -50.98 -18.28
C ASP A 8 -24.54 -50.88 -17.55
N GLN A 9 -23.45 -50.87 -18.32
CA GLN A 9 -22.22 -50.26 -17.88
C GLN A 9 -22.50 -48.78 -17.67
N ILE A 10 -22.88 -48.44 -16.44
CA ILE A 10 -22.82 -47.07 -15.93
C ILE A 10 -21.34 -46.67 -16.04
N ALA A 11 -21.05 -45.93 -17.08
CA ALA A 11 -19.82 -45.18 -17.19
C ALA A 11 -19.74 -44.25 -15.98
N LEU A 12 -19.01 -44.66 -14.95
CA LEU A 12 -18.45 -43.77 -13.93
C LEU A 12 -17.34 -42.94 -14.61
N SER A 13 -17.73 -42.15 -15.60
CA SER A 13 -16.92 -41.13 -16.25
C SER A 13 -17.59 -39.78 -16.01
N ALA A 14 -17.66 -39.40 -14.74
CA ALA A 14 -17.75 -38.00 -14.39
C ALA A 14 -16.59 -37.75 -13.42
N PRO A 15 -15.51 -37.05 -13.83
CA PRO A 15 -14.68 -36.41 -12.83
C PRO A 15 -15.63 -35.54 -12.00
N MET A 16 -15.58 -35.69 -10.68
CA MET A 16 -16.19 -34.73 -9.77
C MET A 16 -15.50 -33.37 -9.96
N ALA A 17 -15.84 -32.68 -11.03
CA ALA A 17 -15.70 -31.24 -11.17
C ALA A 17 -16.82 -30.58 -10.35
N ILE A 18 -16.87 -30.92 -9.07
CA ILE A 18 -17.50 -30.06 -8.08
C ILE A 18 -16.54 -28.87 -8.00
N GLY A 19 -17.02 -27.67 -8.28
CA GLY A 19 -16.20 -26.47 -8.32
C GLY A 19 -15.52 -26.22 -6.97
N TRP A 20 -14.28 -26.67 -6.81
CA TRP A 20 -13.34 -26.13 -5.84
C TRP A 20 -12.84 -24.80 -6.39
N GLN A 21 -13.73 -23.82 -6.57
CA GLN A 21 -13.29 -22.44 -6.52
C GLN A 21 -12.75 -22.28 -5.10
N SER A 22 -11.43 -22.17 -4.96
CA SER A 22 -10.81 -22.01 -3.65
C SER A 22 -11.51 -20.86 -2.92
N ALA A 23 -11.84 -21.09 -1.65
CA ALA A 23 -12.67 -20.17 -0.87
C ALA A 23 -12.04 -18.77 -0.80
N ILE A 24 -10.70 -18.68 -0.89
CA ILE A 24 -9.94 -17.44 -0.84
C ILE A 24 -10.24 -16.54 -2.08
N PRO A 25 -10.08 -16.98 -3.35
CA PRO A 25 -10.52 -16.23 -4.53
C PRO A 25 -11.95 -15.71 -4.48
N ALA A 26 -12.91 -16.60 -4.22
CA ALA A 26 -14.31 -16.20 -4.20
C ALA A 26 -14.60 -15.19 -3.08
N ALA A 27 -14.05 -15.39 -1.89
CA ALA A 27 -14.19 -14.44 -0.79
C ALA A 27 -13.53 -13.09 -1.11
N MET A 28 -12.36 -13.10 -1.74
CA MET A 28 -11.61 -11.89 -2.03
C MET A 28 -12.31 -11.02 -3.10
N GLU A 29 -12.78 -11.63 -4.19
CA GLU A 29 -13.57 -10.92 -5.21
C GLU A 29 -14.88 -10.39 -4.64
N ASN A 30 -15.59 -11.19 -3.85
CA ASN A 30 -16.84 -10.77 -3.22
C ASN A 30 -16.63 -9.62 -2.22
N ASN A 31 -15.55 -9.65 -1.45
CA ASN A 31 -15.23 -8.57 -0.51
C ASN A 31 -14.84 -7.28 -1.25
N ALA A 32 -14.12 -7.39 -2.37
CA ALA A 32 -13.87 -6.24 -3.23
C ALA A 32 -15.19 -5.68 -3.77
N CYS A 33 -16.04 -6.52 -4.34
CA CYS A 33 -17.35 -6.09 -4.86
C CYS A 33 -18.22 -5.42 -3.79
N LYS A 34 -18.19 -5.91 -2.55
CA LYS A 34 -18.88 -5.26 -1.42
C LYS A 34 -18.28 -3.91 -1.06
N ALA A 35 -16.96 -3.75 -1.15
CA ALA A 35 -16.30 -2.47 -0.88
C ALA A 35 -16.61 -1.41 -1.95
N PHE A 36 -16.82 -1.83 -3.19
CA PHE A 36 -17.12 -0.96 -4.34
C PHE A 36 -18.61 -0.92 -4.73
N GLU A 37 -19.47 -1.63 -4.00
CA GLU A 37 -20.90 -1.79 -4.30
C GLU A 37 -21.18 -2.22 -5.76
N CYS A 38 -20.40 -3.16 -6.29
CA CYS A 38 -20.45 -3.59 -7.69
C CYS A 38 -20.72 -5.09 -7.86
N ALA A 39 -20.96 -5.52 -9.11
CA ALA A 39 -20.92 -6.92 -9.48
C ALA A 39 -19.48 -7.36 -9.85
N THR A 40 -19.20 -8.67 -9.78
CA THR A 40 -17.87 -9.22 -10.13
C THR A 40 -17.50 -9.02 -11.59
N SER A 41 -18.48 -8.83 -12.48
CA SER A 41 -18.27 -8.48 -13.90
C SER A 41 -17.71 -7.07 -14.08
N ASP A 42 -18.01 -6.16 -13.16
CA ASP A 42 -17.79 -4.72 -13.35
C ASP A 42 -16.48 -4.25 -12.71
N LEU A 43 -15.80 -5.15 -11.98
CA LEU A 43 -14.61 -4.87 -11.19
C LEU A 43 -13.46 -4.27 -12.02
N ASP A 44 -13.35 -4.59 -13.31
CA ASP A 44 -12.30 -4.06 -14.20
C ASP A 44 -12.48 -2.58 -14.57
N THR A 45 -13.63 -2.00 -14.23
CA THR A 45 -14.04 -0.65 -14.66
C THR A 45 -14.50 0.25 -13.52
N ILE A 46 -14.63 -0.29 -12.31
CA ILE A 46 -15.27 0.41 -11.19
C ILE A 46 -14.35 1.43 -10.49
N LEU A 47 -13.03 1.28 -10.61
CA LEU A 47 -12.08 2.15 -9.90
C LEU A 47 -11.95 3.52 -10.59
N ASP A 48 -12.22 4.59 -9.83
CA ASP A 48 -12.09 5.98 -10.25
C ASP A 48 -11.38 6.82 -9.20
N GLU A 49 -11.16 8.12 -9.48
CA GLU A 49 -10.45 9.03 -8.57
C GLU A 49 -11.20 9.28 -7.26
N HIS A 50 -12.52 9.10 -7.24
CA HIS A 50 -13.38 9.39 -6.10
C HIS A 50 -13.49 8.20 -5.12
N ASN A 51 -13.24 6.98 -5.59
CA ASN A 51 -13.40 5.75 -4.80
C ASN A 51 -12.09 5.00 -4.51
N VAL A 52 -10.92 5.58 -4.83
CA VAL A 52 -9.61 5.01 -4.48
C VAL A 52 -9.46 4.67 -2.99
N THR A 53 -10.11 5.46 -2.13
CA THR A 53 -10.12 5.24 -0.68
C THR A 53 -10.76 3.91 -0.31
N ALA A 54 -11.76 3.43 -1.04
CA ALA A 54 -12.36 2.11 -0.82
C ALA A 54 -11.34 0.98 -1.02
N LEU A 55 -10.44 1.10 -2.02
CA LEU A 55 -9.34 0.15 -2.21
C LEU A 55 -8.34 0.20 -1.05
N SER A 56 -7.98 1.41 -0.62
CA SER A 56 -7.08 1.61 0.51
C SER A 56 -7.64 1.00 1.79
N ASP A 57 -8.93 1.19 2.06
CA ASP A 57 -9.60 0.65 3.25
C ASP A 57 -9.73 -0.87 3.20
N LEU A 58 -10.07 -1.42 2.02
CA LEU A 58 -10.09 -2.87 1.79
C LEU A 58 -8.71 -3.48 2.04
N TRP A 59 -7.66 -2.87 1.50
CA TRP A 59 -6.29 -3.30 1.74
C TRP A 59 -5.92 -3.22 3.22
N HIS A 60 -6.22 -2.10 3.87
CA HIS A 60 -5.91 -1.90 5.29
C HIS A 60 -6.56 -2.99 6.16
N LYS A 61 -7.86 -3.28 5.95
CA LYS A 61 -8.57 -4.36 6.66
C LYS A 61 -7.97 -5.73 6.35
N THR A 62 -7.64 -5.99 5.08
CA THR A 62 -7.07 -7.28 4.65
C THR A 62 -5.72 -7.52 5.30
N HIS A 63 -4.83 -6.53 5.27
CA HIS A 63 -3.45 -6.65 5.72
C HIS A 63 -3.30 -6.61 7.24
N THR A 64 -4.08 -5.77 7.94
CA THR A 64 -3.91 -5.55 9.37
C THR A 64 -4.84 -6.37 10.25
N GLN A 65 -5.96 -6.89 9.70
CA GLN A 65 -6.95 -7.65 10.48
C GLN A 65 -7.10 -9.07 9.93
N ILE A 66 -7.57 -9.22 8.69
CA ILE A 66 -7.96 -10.53 8.13
C ILE A 66 -6.77 -11.50 8.08
N ILE A 67 -5.64 -11.08 7.48
CA ILE A 67 -4.45 -11.92 7.36
C ILE A 67 -3.93 -12.33 8.75
N PRO A 68 -3.65 -11.41 9.70
CA PRO A 68 -3.19 -11.80 11.04
C PRO A 68 -4.15 -12.73 11.78
N THR A 69 -5.46 -12.49 11.69
CA THR A 69 -6.47 -13.35 12.32
C THR A 69 -6.47 -14.75 11.71
N LEU A 70 -6.42 -14.88 10.39
CA LEU A 70 -6.36 -16.18 9.72
C LEU A 70 -5.05 -16.91 10.01
N GLN A 71 -3.92 -16.21 10.04
CA GLN A 71 -2.63 -16.80 10.42
C GLN A 71 -2.68 -17.35 11.85
N ALA A 72 -3.27 -16.61 12.81
CA ALA A 72 -3.40 -17.08 14.18
C ALA A 72 -4.32 -18.31 14.29
N MET A 73 -5.46 -18.31 13.59
CA MET A 73 -6.40 -19.44 13.61
C MET A 73 -5.85 -20.70 12.93
N LEU A 74 -5.03 -20.52 11.90
CA LEU A 74 -4.51 -21.61 11.06
C LEU A 74 -3.05 -21.96 11.38
N TYR A 75 -2.46 -21.34 12.40
CA TYR A 75 -1.09 -21.61 12.83
C TYR A 75 -0.79 -23.11 13.07
N PRO A 76 -1.69 -23.91 13.66
CA PRO A 76 -1.44 -25.34 13.79
C PRO A 76 -1.27 -26.06 12.44
N LEU A 77 -1.93 -25.60 11.37
CA LEU A 77 -1.77 -26.22 10.04
C LEU A 77 -0.38 -25.94 9.47
N GLN A 78 0.19 -24.78 9.75
CA GLN A 78 1.54 -24.41 9.34
C GLN A 78 2.61 -25.29 10.02
N SER A 79 2.34 -25.82 11.21
CA SER A 79 3.27 -26.75 11.87
C SER A 79 3.22 -28.16 11.28
N PHE A 80 2.11 -28.55 10.65
CA PHE A 80 1.98 -29.82 9.94
C PHE A 80 2.53 -29.77 8.50
N ASP A 81 2.40 -28.62 7.84
CA ASP A 81 2.87 -28.40 6.48
C ASP A 81 3.58 -27.04 6.36
N SER A 82 4.89 -27.08 6.15
CA SER A 82 5.71 -25.85 6.01
C SER A 82 5.44 -25.10 4.71
N SER A 83 4.79 -25.73 3.73
CA SER A 83 4.33 -25.06 2.50
C SER A 83 3.01 -24.32 2.69
N PHE A 84 2.32 -24.53 3.81
CA PHE A 84 1.10 -23.83 4.14
C PHE A 84 1.38 -22.39 4.56
N ASP A 85 1.25 -21.47 3.62
CA ASP A 85 1.36 -20.03 3.86
C ASP A 85 0.07 -19.30 3.45
N VAL A 86 -0.86 -19.20 4.39
CA VAL A 86 -2.14 -18.51 4.18
C VAL A 86 -1.95 -17.03 3.85
N ARG A 87 -0.90 -16.39 4.38
CA ARG A 87 -0.62 -14.98 4.09
C ARG A 87 -0.24 -14.81 2.63
N LEU A 88 0.70 -15.62 2.16
CA LEU A 88 1.12 -15.60 0.76
C LEU A 88 -0.05 -15.89 -0.18
N GLU A 89 -0.87 -16.89 0.14
CA GLU A 89 -2.01 -17.29 -0.68
C GLU A 89 -3.07 -16.17 -0.79
N ILE A 90 -3.38 -15.50 0.33
CA ILE A 90 -4.29 -14.36 0.34
C ILE A 90 -3.72 -13.20 -0.49
N LEU A 91 -2.42 -12.89 -0.34
CA LEU A 91 -1.79 -11.80 -1.07
C LEU A 91 -1.72 -12.07 -2.58
N LYS A 92 -1.38 -13.29 -3.00
CA LYS A 92 -1.42 -13.70 -4.40
C LYS A 92 -2.83 -13.59 -4.96
N THR A 93 -3.82 -14.07 -4.23
CA THR A 93 -5.22 -13.95 -4.64
C THR A 93 -5.65 -12.50 -4.76
N PHE A 94 -5.30 -11.64 -3.80
CA PHE A 94 -5.62 -10.21 -3.84
C PHE A 94 -4.96 -9.54 -5.05
N ARG A 95 -3.70 -9.86 -5.35
CA ARG A 95 -3.00 -9.42 -6.56
C ARG A 95 -3.75 -9.82 -7.83
N ASP A 96 -4.06 -11.10 -7.96
CA ASP A 96 -4.55 -11.69 -9.22
C ASP A 96 -6.00 -11.34 -9.50
N ARG A 97 -6.84 -11.40 -8.46
CA ARG A 97 -8.30 -11.31 -8.59
C ARG A 97 -8.85 -9.92 -8.34
N VAL A 98 -8.13 -9.07 -7.61
CA VAL A 98 -8.61 -7.74 -7.24
C VAL A 98 -7.74 -6.66 -7.85
N LEU A 99 -6.45 -6.59 -7.49
CA LEU A 99 -5.60 -5.48 -7.91
C LEU A 99 -5.37 -5.46 -9.42
N THR A 100 -5.04 -6.60 -10.03
CA THR A 100 -4.80 -6.68 -11.47
C THR A 100 -6.02 -6.18 -12.26
N ARG A 101 -7.23 -6.52 -11.79
CA ARG A 101 -8.50 -6.12 -12.41
C ARG A 101 -8.79 -4.63 -12.22
N LEU A 102 -8.79 -4.16 -10.97
CA LEU A 102 -9.07 -2.76 -10.64
C LEU A 102 -8.07 -1.78 -11.24
N LEU A 103 -6.79 -2.17 -11.31
CA LEU A 103 -5.70 -1.29 -11.74
C LEU A 103 -5.42 -1.33 -13.24
N GLU A 104 -6.00 -2.30 -13.98
CA GLU A 104 -5.74 -2.50 -15.41
C GLU A 104 -5.94 -1.20 -16.21
N ASN A 105 -7.06 -0.53 -15.98
CA ASN A 105 -7.49 0.62 -16.79
C ASN A 105 -7.25 1.97 -16.11
N VAL A 106 -6.48 2.02 -15.02
CA VAL A 106 -6.26 3.28 -14.29
C VAL A 106 -5.42 4.24 -15.12
N GLN A 107 -5.99 5.41 -15.40
CA GLN A 107 -5.39 6.49 -16.16
C GLN A 107 -5.16 7.76 -15.32
N PHE A 108 -5.11 7.66 -14.00
CA PHE A 108 -4.90 8.79 -13.09
C PHE A 108 -3.90 8.41 -11.99
N PRO A 109 -3.25 9.39 -11.34
CA PRO A 109 -2.29 9.11 -10.27
C PRO A 109 -3.01 8.56 -9.03
N ILE A 110 -2.41 7.55 -8.39
CA ILE A 110 -2.91 6.99 -7.12
C ILE A 110 -1.82 6.91 -6.04
N PRO A 111 -1.23 8.04 -5.61
CA PRO A 111 -0.06 8.03 -4.72
C PRO A 111 -0.30 7.32 -3.39
N MET A 112 -1.54 7.37 -2.87
CA MET A 112 -1.89 6.71 -1.61
C MET A 112 -1.74 5.18 -1.67
N LEU A 113 -1.84 4.58 -2.86
CA LEU A 113 -1.76 3.14 -3.07
C LEU A 113 -0.34 2.66 -3.38
N GLN A 114 0.64 3.56 -3.50
CA GLN A 114 2.02 3.22 -3.84
C GLN A 114 2.60 2.16 -2.88
N SER A 115 2.48 2.37 -1.58
CA SER A 115 3.01 1.43 -0.58
C SER A 115 2.35 0.06 -0.66
N MET A 116 1.04 0.01 -0.93
CA MET A 116 0.32 -1.25 -1.12
C MET A 116 0.83 -1.97 -2.37
N ILE A 117 0.93 -1.28 -3.50
CA ILE A 117 1.37 -1.86 -4.79
C ILE A 117 2.78 -2.45 -4.65
N CYS A 118 3.71 -1.69 -4.08
CA CYS A 118 5.08 -2.16 -3.85
C CYS A 118 5.13 -3.37 -2.92
N LEU A 119 4.36 -3.34 -1.81
CA LEU A 119 4.35 -4.43 -0.84
C LEU A 119 3.78 -5.70 -1.47
N VAL A 120 2.66 -5.63 -2.19
CA VAL A 120 2.05 -6.79 -2.82
C VAL A 120 2.95 -7.34 -3.93
N SER A 121 3.54 -6.48 -4.76
CA SER A 121 4.52 -6.89 -5.78
C SER A 121 5.66 -7.68 -5.15
N PHE A 122 6.29 -7.13 -4.12
CA PHE A 122 7.42 -7.78 -3.46
C PHE A 122 7.03 -9.08 -2.74
N ALA A 123 5.97 -9.04 -1.93
CA ALA A 123 5.55 -10.16 -1.09
C ALA A 123 5.01 -11.35 -1.88
N THR A 124 4.58 -11.13 -3.12
CA THR A 124 4.02 -12.19 -3.99
C THR A 124 4.94 -12.52 -5.16
N SER A 125 6.23 -12.15 -5.09
CA SER A 125 7.16 -12.40 -6.16
C SER A 125 7.27 -13.89 -6.48
N ASP A 126 6.89 -14.24 -7.70
CA ASP A 126 6.96 -15.59 -8.24
C ASP A 126 7.14 -15.53 -9.77
N THR A 127 7.22 -16.69 -10.43
CA THR A 127 7.40 -16.81 -11.88
C THR A 127 6.07 -16.87 -12.64
N SER A 128 4.93 -16.57 -12.00
CA SER A 128 3.61 -16.70 -12.60
C SER A 128 3.34 -15.60 -13.64
N PRO A 129 2.53 -15.89 -14.68
CA PRO A 129 2.10 -14.87 -15.62
C PRO A 129 1.27 -13.76 -14.95
N GLU A 130 0.52 -14.09 -13.89
CA GLU A 130 -0.26 -13.12 -13.13
C GLU A 130 0.63 -12.12 -12.39
N HIS A 131 1.73 -12.58 -11.77
CA HIS A 131 2.71 -11.69 -11.15
C HIS A 131 3.32 -10.72 -12.16
N LYS A 132 3.72 -11.25 -13.32
CA LYS A 132 4.28 -10.42 -14.39
C LYS A 132 3.29 -9.37 -14.86
N ARG A 133 2.04 -9.77 -15.14
CA ARG A 133 0.97 -8.84 -15.55
C ARG A 133 0.75 -7.75 -14.49
N PHE A 134 0.71 -8.12 -13.22
CA PHE A 134 0.55 -7.16 -12.13
C PHE A 134 1.72 -6.16 -12.08
N ASN A 135 2.96 -6.62 -12.22
CA ASN A 135 4.12 -5.72 -12.22
C ASN A 135 4.11 -4.77 -13.43
N ASP A 136 3.72 -5.23 -14.61
CA ASP A 136 3.59 -4.36 -15.80
C ASP A 136 2.55 -3.23 -15.55
N ILE A 137 1.47 -3.54 -14.82
CA ILE A 137 0.47 -2.54 -14.39
C ILE A 137 1.04 -1.62 -13.31
N ALA A 138 1.70 -2.18 -12.29
CA ALA A 138 2.31 -1.43 -11.20
C ALA A 138 3.34 -0.42 -11.72
N ASP A 139 4.25 -0.85 -12.60
CA ASP A 139 5.30 0.00 -13.17
C ASP A 139 4.69 1.16 -13.96
N ARG A 140 3.64 0.91 -14.76
CA ARG A 140 2.91 1.96 -15.48
C ARG A 140 2.33 3.00 -14.53
N ILE A 141 1.71 2.56 -13.44
CA ILE A 141 1.08 3.45 -12.45
C ILE A 141 2.14 4.24 -11.68
N LEU A 142 3.20 3.59 -11.22
CA LEU A 142 4.26 4.20 -10.43
C LEU A 142 5.06 5.21 -11.27
N GLU A 143 5.34 4.91 -12.53
CA GLU A 143 6.00 5.85 -13.45
C GLU A 143 5.14 7.08 -13.72
N LYS A 144 3.82 6.92 -13.85
CA LYS A 144 2.90 8.04 -13.98
C LYS A 144 2.94 8.95 -12.75
N GLN A 145 2.91 8.37 -11.56
CA GLN A 145 3.00 9.13 -10.30
C GLN A 145 4.32 9.91 -10.19
N ARG A 146 5.42 9.32 -10.64
CA ARG A 146 6.73 9.98 -10.65
C ARG A 146 6.72 11.22 -11.56
N LYS A 147 6.23 11.10 -12.79
CA LYS A 147 6.16 12.22 -13.74
C LYS A 147 5.35 13.39 -13.20
N GLU A 148 4.18 13.11 -12.63
CA GLU A 148 3.33 14.15 -12.07
C GLU A 148 3.92 14.81 -10.81
N ALA A 149 4.66 14.05 -10.00
CA ALA A 149 5.40 14.61 -8.86
C ALA A 149 6.53 15.54 -9.31
N GLU A 150 7.23 15.19 -10.39
CA GLU A 150 8.28 16.02 -11.00
C GLU A 150 7.69 17.33 -11.55
N GLU A 151 6.60 17.27 -12.32
CA GLU A 151 5.90 18.44 -12.85
C GLU A 151 5.40 19.38 -11.74
N ARG A 152 4.84 18.81 -10.66
CA ARG A 152 4.39 19.58 -9.49
C ARG A 152 5.55 20.30 -8.81
N ASN A 153 6.70 19.64 -8.67
CA ASN A 153 7.90 20.23 -8.08
C ASN A 153 8.43 21.39 -8.93
N ASP A 154 8.47 21.22 -10.25
CA ASP A 154 8.96 22.26 -11.17
C ASP A 154 8.02 23.47 -11.21
N MET A 155 6.71 23.26 -11.17
CA MET A 155 5.75 24.35 -11.00
C MET A 155 5.97 25.12 -9.69
N VAL A 156 6.26 24.42 -8.58
CA VAL A 156 6.57 25.06 -7.29
C VAL A 156 7.87 25.89 -7.38
N LYS A 157 8.91 25.39 -8.05
CA LYS A 157 10.15 26.15 -8.30
C LYS A 157 9.88 27.40 -9.13
N LEU A 158 9.12 27.29 -10.22
CA LEU A 158 8.76 28.42 -11.06
C LEU A 158 7.94 29.47 -10.30
N LYS A 159 6.97 29.06 -9.47
CA LYS A 159 6.20 29.95 -8.59
C LYS A 159 7.11 30.68 -7.59
N LYS A 160 8.11 30.00 -7.02
CA LYS A 160 9.11 30.63 -6.12
C LYS A 160 9.96 31.67 -6.86
N ILE A 161 10.43 31.37 -8.07
CA ILE A 161 11.23 32.30 -8.89
C ILE A 161 10.38 33.52 -9.29
N ALA A 162 9.14 33.32 -9.75
CA ALA A 162 8.25 34.40 -10.11
C ALA A 162 7.95 35.31 -8.91
N LYS A 163 7.68 34.72 -7.73
CA LYS A 163 7.46 35.47 -6.49
C LYS A 163 8.69 36.30 -6.11
N ALA A 164 9.90 35.73 -6.20
CA ALA A 164 11.14 36.45 -5.91
C ALA A 164 11.43 37.59 -6.90
N ARG A 165 11.02 37.45 -8.17
CA ARG A 165 11.18 38.49 -9.20
C ARG A 165 10.11 39.58 -9.14
N LEU A 166 8.90 39.26 -8.68
CA LEU A 166 7.78 40.19 -8.55
C LEU A 166 7.74 40.89 -7.18
N SER A 167 8.43 40.37 -6.16
CA SER A 167 8.67 41.10 -4.92
C SER A 167 9.66 42.23 -5.18
N VAL A 168 9.15 43.39 -5.60
CA VAL A 168 9.88 44.66 -5.54
C VAL A 168 10.29 44.86 -4.07
N PRO A 169 11.57 45.17 -3.76
CA PRO A 169 11.94 45.56 -2.41
C PRO A 169 11.19 46.86 -2.05
N HIS A 170 10.09 46.73 -1.30
CA HIS A 170 9.43 47.86 -0.67
C HIS A 170 10.29 48.31 0.52
N SER A 171 11.42 48.96 0.20
CA SER A 171 12.27 49.69 1.14
C SER A 171 13.21 50.58 0.34
N MET A 172 12.66 51.61 -0.29
CA MET A 172 13.38 52.89 -0.38
C MET A 172 13.11 53.64 0.92
N ASN A 173 13.74 53.20 2.01
CA ASN A 173 13.85 54.03 3.19
C ASN A 173 15.01 55.01 2.97
N THR A 174 14.68 56.22 2.53
CA THR A 174 15.60 57.32 2.24
C THR A 174 16.32 57.89 3.48
N ASN A 175 16.30 57.21 4.63
CA ASN A 175 16.91 57.71 5.87
C ASN A 175 18.27 57.04 6.23
N ALA A 176 18.75 56.06 5.45
CA ALA A 176 19.99 55.35 5.77
C ALA A 176 21.30 56.14 5.55
N LEU A 177 21.24 57.41 5.15
CA LEU A 177 22.43 58.27 4.99
C LEU A 177 22.62 59.31 6.11
N ARG A 178 21.72 59.38 7.12
CA ARG A 178 21.71 60.49 8.11
C ARG A 178 21.95 60.12 9.58
N GLU A 179 22.41 58.91 9.89
CA GLU A 179 22.73 58.51 11.27
C GLU A 179 24.14 57.92 11.43
N ARG A 180 25.14 58.56 10.80
CA ARG A 180 26.56 58.30 11.06
C ARG A 180 27.22 59.28 12.04
N LEU A 181 26.44 60.03 12.82
CA LEU A 181 26.98 60.91 13.85
C LEU A 181 26.11 60.81 15.10
N PHE A 182 26.77 60.58 16.23
CA PHE A 182 26.24 60.50 17.60
C PHE A 182 25.50 59.16 17.87
N THR A 183 25.86 58.29 18.83
CA THR A 183 26.52 58.47 20.12
C THR A 183 27.15 57.17 20.63
N LYS A 184 28.27 57.38 21.32
CA LYS A 184 28.96 56.51 22.27
C LYS A 184 28.07 56.23 23.50
N LYS A 185 27.85 54.97 23.88
CA LYS A 185 28.04 54.45 25.26
C LYS A 185 27.69 52.96 25.38
N ARG A 186 28.53 52.29 26.17
CA ARG A 186 28.50 50.88 26.59
C ARG A 186 27.24 50.52 27.38
N SER A 187 26.79 49.27 27.26
CA SER A 187 26.47 48.44 28.42
C SER A 187 26.51 46.95 28.03
N ILE A 188 27.33 46.22 28.77
CA ILE A 188 27.43 44.75 28.78
C ILE A 188 26.37 44.27 29.77
N THR A 189 25.49 43.35 29.38
CA THR A 189 24.67 42.58 30.33
C THR A 189 24.40 41.18 29.75
N MET A 190 24.63 40.19 30.59
CA MET A 190 24.73 38.74 30.33
C MET A 190 23.45 38.09 29.77
N PRO A 191 23.55 36.96 29.05
CA PRO A 191 22.41 36.09 28.76
C PRO A 191 22.11 35.12 29.92
N SER A 192 20.84 35.05 30.31
CA SER A 192 20.29 34.10 31.29
C SER A 192 19.46 33.03 30.57
N ARG A 193 19.86 31.76 30.76
CA ARG A 193 19.09 30.50 30.89
C ARG A 193 17.86 30.29 29.98
N ARG A 194 17.74 29.23 29.18
CA ARG A 194 17.43 27.79 29.49
C ARG A 194 16.73 27.26 28.22
N PHE A 195 16.60 25.98 27.86
CA PHE A 195 16.90 24.66 28.41
C PHE A 195 17.08 23.75 27.19
N VAL A 196 18.07 22.86 27.23
CA VAL A 196 18.18 21.74 26.29
C VAL A 196 17.42 20.57 26.94
N HIS A 197 16.42 20.03 26.24
CA HIS A 197 15.83 18.73 26.59
C HIS A 197 16.58 17.66 25.80
N PHE A 198 17.30 16.79 26.51
CA PHE A 198 17.89 15.56 25.99
C PHE A 198 17.52 14.43 26.96
N SER A 199 16.73 13.50 26.45
CA SER A 199 16.37 12.19 27.02
C SER A 199 15.96 11.36 25.78
N ASP A 200 16.44 10.15 25.51
CA ASP A 200 16.95 9.11 26.39
C ASP A 200 18.09 8.34 25.73
N GLU A 201 19.07 7.97 26.56
CA GLU A 201 20.08 6.96 26.25
C GLU A 201 19.51 5.55 26.47
N LEU A 202 20.02 4.65 25.63
CA LEU A 202 19.89 3.21 25.71
C LEU A 202 20.38 2.67 27.06
N SER A 203 19.69 1.66 27.57
CA SER A 203 20.29 0.63 28.41
C SER A 203 19.79 -0.72 27.91
N ILE A 204 20.69 -1.39 27.21
CA ILE A 204 20.68 -2.82 26.91
C ILE A 204 21.11 -3.50 28.20
N ASP A 205 20.34 -4.46 28.68
CA ASP A 205 20.89 -5.58 29.45
C ASP A 205 20.21 -6.87 28.96
N GLU A 206 20.99 -7.64 28.20
CA GLU A 206 20.85 -9.08 28.07
C GLU A 206 21.11 -9.72 29.44
N GLU A 207 20.26 -10.66 29.86
CA GLU A 207 20.73 -11.98 30.33
C GLU A 207 19.54 -12.96 30.47
N ARG A 208 19.61 -14.04 29.70
CA ARG A 208 18.95 -15.36 29.89
C ARG A 208 19.97 -16.27 30.64
N PRO A 209 19.71 -17.56 30.96
CA PRO A 209 18.48 -18.34 31.18
C PRO A 209 18.54 -19.25 32.45
N GLY A 210 17.45 -19.97 32.77
CA GLY A 210 17.43 -21.15 33.66
C GLY A 210 16.19 -21.14 34.57
N SER A 211 15.49 -22.23 34.88
CA SER A 211 15.71 -23.67 34.67
C SER A 211 14.39 -24.40 34.96
N PHE A 212 14.32 -25.64 34.48
CA PHE A 212 13.32 -26.66 34.77
C PHE A 212 12.96 -26.80 36.26
N GLU A 213 11.68 -27.01 36.55
CA GLU A 213 11.12 -28.13 37.34
C GLU A 213 9.63 -28.30 37.01
#